data_AF-A0A849SZP7-F1
#
_entry.id   AF-A0A849SZP7-F1
#
_cell.length_a   1.000
_cell.length_b   1.000
_cell.length_c   1.000
_cell.angle_alpha   90.00
_cell.angle_beta   90.00
_cell.angle_gamma   90.00
#
_symmetry.space_group_name_H-M   'P 1'
#
loop_
_entity.id
_entity.type
_entity.pdbx_description
1 polymer ?
#
loop_
_entity_poly.entity_id
_entity_poly.type
_entity_poly.pdbx_seq_one_letter_code
_entity_poly.pdbx_strand_id
1 'polypeptide(L)'
;MRALAGTELKFAINEIALKYVDDKVNNKAIVGELRKLQSNRLYGPDEFTNEILNAPWARGKITSWIKHIKEGCAIGAFRDNFLGVRSKILICDDAPQFKGILEFLGLCLIHEERHYKS
;
A
#
# COMPACT_ATOMS: atom_id res chain seq x y z
N MET A 1 2.53 -6.85 19.94
CA MET A 1 1.40 -6.01 19.49
C MET A 1 0.86 -6.61 18.20
N ARG A 2 -0.39 -7.09 18.16
CA ARG A 2 -1.05 -7.58 16.94
C ARG A 2 -1.98 -6.47 16.46
N ALA A 3 -1.88 -6.07 15.20
CA ALA A 3 -2.73 -5.03 14.63
C ALA A 3 -4.23 -5.44 14.67
N LEU A 4 -5.10 -4.53 15.10
CA LEU A 4 -6.53 -4.74 15.34
C LEU A 4 -7.39 -4.92 14.06
N ALA A 5 -6.79 -4.94 12.87
CA ALA A 5 -7.53 -5.23 11.63
C ALA A 5 -7.85 -6.73 11.45
N GLY A 6 -7.38 -7.61 12.34
CA GLY A 6 -7.95 -8.95 12.58
C GLY A 6 -7.89 -9.98 11.43
N THR A 7 -7.27 -9.66 10.30
CA THR A 7 -7.35 -10.44 9.07
C THR A 7 -5.96 -10.62 8.45
N GLU A 8 -5.80 -11.68 7.64
CA GLU A 8 -4.51 -12.02 7.03
C GLU A 8 -4.02 -10.94 6.04
N LEU A 9 -2.70 -10.71 6.02
CA LEU A 9 -2.07 -9.84 5.02
C LEU A 9 -2.28 -10.42 3.62
N LYS A 10 -2.91 -9.63 2.75
CA LYS A 10 -3.04 -9.93 1.32
C LYS A 10 -2.50 -8.77 0.48
N PHE A 11 -2.35 -9.03 -0.80
CA PHE A 11 -1.89 -8.08 -1.81
C PHE A 11 -2.89 -8.06 -2.97
N ALA A 12 -3.13 -6.88 -3.53
CA ALA A 12 -3.98 -6.68 -4.70
C ALA A 12 -3.27 -5.76 -5.70
N ILE A 13 -3.39 -6.09 -6.99
CA ILE A 13 -2.88 -5.26 -8.07
C ILE A 13 -4.09 -4.52 -8.68
N ASN A 14 -4.46 -3.40 -8.05
CA ASN A 14 -5.57 -2.54 -8.46
C ASN A 14 -5.10 -1.09 -8.69
N GLU A 15 -6.01 -0.18 -9.07
CA GLU A 15 -5.65 1.22 -9.35
C GLU A 15 -5.00 1.93 -8.16
N ILE A 16 -5.36 1.57 -6.93
CA ILE A 16 -4.76 2.12 -5.71
C ILE A 16 -3.28 1.73 -5.62
N ALA A 17 -2.98 0.44 -5.84
CA ALA A 17 -1.62 -0.05 -5.85
C ALA A 17 -0.81 0.57 -6.99
N LEU A 18 -1.37 0.62 -8.20
CA LEU A 18 -0.69 1.18 -9.38
C LEU A 18 -0.35 2.65 -9.20
N LYS A 19 -1.27 3.45 -8.66
CA LYS A 19 -1.02 4.86 -8.34
C LYS A 19 0.11 5.02 -7.32
N TYR A 20 0.05 4.26 -6.22
CA TYR A 20 1.09 4.31 -5.19
C TYR A 20 2.48 3.95 -5.74
N VAL A 21 2.56 2.90 -6.57
CA VAL A 21 3.82 2.45 -7.16
C VAL A 21 4.33 3.45 -8.19
N ASP A 22 3.47 4.05 -9.02
CA ASP A 22 3.89 5.10 -9.97
C ASP A 22 4.50 6.30 -9.24
N ASP A 23 3.88 6.74 -8.13
CA ASP A 23 4.36 7.87 -7.31
C ASP A 23 5.71 7.58 -6.64
N LYS A 24 5.95 6.35 -6.16
CA LYS A 24 7.16 6.00 -5.37
C LYS A 24 8.31 5.45 -6.19
N VAL A 25 8.02 4.69 -7.25
CA VAL A 25 9.03 4.06 -8.10
C VAL A 25 9.35 4.93 -9.32
N ASN A 26 8.35 5.63 -9.86
CA ASN A 26 8.47 6.50 -11.04
C ASN A 26 9.21 5.83 -12.22
N ASN A 27 8.95 4.54 -12.44
CA ASN A 27 9.53 3.78 -13.56
C ASN A 27 8.41 3.18 -14.41
N LYS A 28 8.24 3.71 -15.63
CA LYS A 28 7.13 3.33 -16.52
C LYS A 28 7.20 1.89 -17.01
N ALA A 29 8.38 1.28 -17.10
CA ALA A 29 8.49 -0.13 -17.48
C ALA A 29 7.93 -1.03 -16.37
N ILE A 30 8.31 -0.79 -15.11
CA ILE A 30 7.80 -1.55 -13.96
C ILE A 30 6.31 -1.34 -13.78
N VAL A 31 5.84 -0.09 -13.81
CA VAL A 31 4.42 0.23 -13.68
C VAL A 31 3.63 -0.36 -14.84
N GLY A 32 4.19 -0.39 -16.05
CA GLY A 32 3.60 -1.03 -17.23
C GLY A 32 3.43 -2.54 -17.06
N GLU A 33 4.46 -3.25 -16.58
CA GLU A 33 4.35 -4.69 -16.30
C GLU A 33 3.34 -4.97 -15.18
N LEU A 34 3.39 -4.21 -14.09
CA LEU A 34 2.44 -4.35 -12.98
C LEU A 34 1.00 -4.10 -13.44
N ARG A 35 0.78 -3.12 -14.32
CA ARG A 35 -0.55 -2.80 -14.88
C ARG A 35 -1.13 -3.94 -15.71
N LYS A 36 -0.31 -4.72 -16.44
CA LYS A 36 -0.80 -5.90 -17.18
C LYS A 36 -1.37 -6.98 -16.26
N LEU A 37 -0.94 -7.00 -15.00
CA LEU A 37 -1.38 -7.97 -13.99
C LEU A 37 -2.58 -7.47 -13.18
N GLN A 38 -3.10 -6.28 -13.51
CA GLN A 38 -4.24 -5.70 -12.83
C GLN A 38 -5.45 -6.62 -12.90
N SER A 39 -6.00 -6.96 -11.74
CA SER A 39 -7.15 -7.85 -11.63
C SER A 39 -7.79 -7.75 -10.24
N ASN A 40 -8.95 -8.39 -10.07
CA ASN A 40 -9.59 -8.55 -8.76
C ASN A 40 -8.99 -9.70 -7.93
N ARG A 41 -7.85 -10.27 -8.34
CA ARG A 41 -7.19 -11.37 -7.63
C ARG A 41 -6.51 -10.83 -6.37
N LEU A 42 -6.65 -11.59 -5.29
CA LEU A 42 -5.92 -11.40 -4.05
C LEU A 42 -4.84 -12.45 -3.93
N TYR A 43 -3.66 -12.03 -3.47
CA TYR A 43 -2.50 -12.89 -3.29
C TYR A 43 -2.18 -13.03 -1.80
N GLY A 44 -1.86 -14.24 -1.38
CA GLY A 44 -1.15 -14.46 -0.11
C GLY A 44 0.30 -13.98 -0.18
N PRO A 45 1.01 -13.88 0.97
CA PRO A 45 2.41 -13.43 1.00
C PRO A 45 3.36 -14.27 0.14
N ASP A 46 3.23 -15.60 0.17
CA ASP A 46 4.10 -16.50 -0.57
C ASP A 46 3.80 -16.48 -2.07
N GLU A 47 2.51 -16.53 -2.43
CA GLU A 47 2.05 -16.41 -3.82
C GLU A 47 2.53 -15.09 -4.44
N PHE A 48 2.33 -13.97 -3.74
CA PHE A 48 2.76 -12.66 -4.22
C PHE A 48 4.27 -12.59 -4.43
N THR A 49 5.05 -13.15 -3.48
CA THR A 49 6.50 -13.16 -3.60
C THR A 49 6.96 -13.99 -4.80
N ASN A 50 6.38 -15.18 -4.97
CA ASN A 50 6.80 -16.11 -6.02
C ASN A 50 6.34 -15.68 -7.41
N GLU A 51 5.11 -15.19 -7.55
CA GLU A 51 4.54 -14.85 -8.85
C GLU A 51 4.87 -13.41 -9.28
N ILE A 52 4.99 -12.47 -8.34
CA ILE A 52 5.13 -11.04 -8.65
C ILE A 52 6.55 -10.57 -8.39
N LEU A 53 7.06 -10.74 -7.16
CA LEU A 53 8.37 -10.17 -6.79
C LEU A 53 9.55 -10.94 -7.40
N ASN A 54 9.36 -12.23 -7.67
CA ASN A 54 10.34 -13.09 -8.34
C ASN A 54 10.15 -13.17 -9.88
N ALA A 55 9.16 -12.46 -10.43
CA ALA A 55 8.96 -12.39 -11.87
C ALA A 55 10.18 -11.77 -12.57
N PRO A 56 10.49 -12.13 -13.83
CA PRO A 56 11.68 -11.63 -14.54
C PRO A 56 11.78 -10.09 -14.60
N TRP A 57 10.65 -9.39 -14.62
CA TRP A 57 10.61 -7.93 -14.66
C TRP A 57 10.90 -7.27 -13.30
N ALA A 58 10.72 -7.99 -12.19
CA ALA A 58 10.94 -7.51 -10.82
C ALA A 58 12.23 -8.08 -10.19
N ARG A 59 12.59 -9.32 -10.51
CA ARG A 59 13.71 -10.03 -9.88
C ARG A 59 15.04 -9.30 -10.11
N GLY A 60 15.80 -9.08 -9.04
CA GLY A 60 17.11 -8.43 -9.10
C GLY A 60 17.05 -6.91 -9.36
N LYS A 61 15.87 -6.30 -9.31
CA LYS A 61 15.72 -4.84 -9.35
C LYS A 61 16.07 -4.20 -8.01
N ILE A 62 16.11 -2.87 -8.00
CA ILE A 62 16.44 -2.05 -6.83
C ILE A 62 15.55 -2.43 -5.64
N THR A 63 16.17 -2.72 -4.50
CA THR A 63 15.49 -3.18 -3.28
C THR A 63 14.36 -2.23 -2.83
N SER A 64 14.54 -0.92 -2.98
CA SER A 64 13.51 0.08 -2.65
C SER A 64 12.28 -0.03 -3.57
N TRP A 65 12.46 -0.37 -4.85
CA TRP A 65 11.34 -0.56 -5.77
C TRP A 65 10.51 -1.77 -5.38
N ILE A 66 11.17 -2.89 -5.06
CA ILE A 66 10.50 -4.11 -4.60
C ILE A 66 9.73 -3.86 -3.31
N LYS A 67 10.32 -3.10 -2.38
CA LYS A 67 9.64 -2.65 -1.16
C LYS A 67 8.37 -1.86 -1.50
N HIS A 68 8.44 -0.86 -2.37
CA HIS A 68 7.29 -0.03 -2.72
C HIS A 68 6.21 -0.76 -3.52
N ILE A 69 6.58 -1.73 -4.37
CA ILE A 69 5.62 -2.63 -5.03
C ILE A 69 4.83 -3.43 -3.97
N LYS A 70 5.53 -4.02 -3.01
CA LYS A 70 4.92 -4.79 -1.92
C LYS A 70 4.01 -3.91 -1.05
N GLU A 71 4.46 -2.71 -0.67
CA GLU A 71 3.68 -1.75 0.11
C GLU A 71 2.42 -1.30 -0.64
N GLY A 72 2.57 -0.87 -1.90
CA GLY A 72 1.45 -0.41 -2.72
C GLY A 72 0.38 -1.48 -2.91
N CYS A 73 0.77 -2.74 -3.16
CA CYS A 73 -0.19 -3.83 -3.34
C CYS A 73 -0.87 -4.23 -2.02
N ALA A 74 -0.18 -4.12 -0.87
CA ALA A 74 -0.79 -4.33 0.43
C ALA A 74 -1.82 -3.23 0.76
N ILE A 75 -1.49 -1.97 0.46
CA ILE A 75 -2.42 -0.83 0.60
C ILE A 75 -3.62 -1.01 -0.33
N GLY A 76 -3.39 -1.47 -1.57
CA GLY A 76 -4.43 -1.80 -2.53
C GLY A 76 -5.43 -2.82 -1.98
N ALA A 77 -4.94 -3.91 -1.40
CA ALA A 77 -5.81 -4.92 -0.76
C ALA A 77 -6.54 -4.35 0.46
N PHE A 78 -5.86 -3.61 1.31
CA PHE A 78 -6.45 -3.01 2.51
C PHE A 78 -7.61 -2.05 2.17
N ARG A 79 -7.41 -1.17 1.19
CA ARG A 79 -8.38 -0.12 0.83
C ARG A 79 -9.54 -0.61 -0.03
N ASP A 80 -9.34 -1.65 -0.83
CA ASP A 80 -10.37 -2.19 -1.74
C ASP A 80 -11.36 -3.13 -1.02
N ASN A 81 -11.55 -2.90 0.28
CA ASN A 81 -12.56 -3.53 1.13
C ASN A 81 -12.27 -4.97 1.59
N PHE A 82 -11.01 -5.41 1.61
CA PHE A 82 -10.67 -6.77 2.04
C PHE A 82 -10.63 -6.94 3.58
N LEU A 83 -10.41 -5.86 4.36
CA LEU A 83 -10.08 -5.97 5.79
C LEU A 83 -11.06 -5.25 6.76
N GLY A 84 -12.20 -4.75 6.27
CA GLY A 84 -13.26 -4.15 7.09
C GLY A 84 -13.15 -2.64 7.33
N VAL A 85 -14.32 -1.99 7.31
CA VAL A 85 -14.60 -0.54 7.27
C VAL A 85 -13.88 0.21 6.14
N ARG A 86 -14.64 0.58 5.10
CA ARG A 86 -14.25 1.55 4.05
C ARG A 86 -14.11 2.96 4.63
N SER A 87 -13.22 3.16 5.59
CA SER A 87 -12.90 4.51 6.01
C SER A 87 -12.03 5.15 4.94
N LYS A 88 -12.39 6.35 4.51
CA LYS A 88 -11.52 7.17 3.67
C LYS A 88 -10.49 7.94 4.51
N ILE A 89 -10.73 8.06 5.82
CA ILE A 89 -9.95 8.87 6.75
C ILE A 89 -9.25 7.97 7.77
N LEU A 90 -7.94 8.12 7.91
CA LEU A 90 -7.17 7.55 9.01
C LEU A 90 -6.95 8.64 10.07
N ILE A 91 -7.40 8.41 11.30
CA ILE A 91 -7.06 9.26 12.44
C ILE A 91 -5.79 8.73 13.10
N CYS A 92 -4.71 9.50 13.10
CA CYS A 92 -3.40 9.05 13.60
C CYS A 92 -2.53 10.20 14.14
N ASP A 93 -1.33 9.86 14.60
CA ASP A 93 -0.25 10.84 14.84
C ASP A 93 0.28 11.42 13.51
N ASP A 94 0.99 12.55 13.56
CA ASP A 94 1.65 13.18 12.39
C ASP A 94 2.99 12.51 12.07
N ALA A 95 3.00 11.18 12.06
CA ALA A 95 4.20 10.42 11.73
C ALA A 95 4.24 10.09 10.22
N PRO A 96 5.41 10.18 9.55
CA PRO A 96 5.51 9.96 8.10
C PRO A 96 4.98 8.59 7.64
N GLN A 97 5.09 7.55 8.46
CA GLN A 97 4.66 6.19 8.11
C GLN A 97 3.15 6.04 7.92
N PHE A 98 2.33 6.99 8.43
CA PHE A 98 0.88 6.94 8.23
C PHE A 98 0.45 7.53 6.88
N LYS A 99 1.35 8.24 6.19
CA LYS A 99 1.02 8.95 4.95
C LYS A 99 0.76 7.97 3.80
N GLY A 100 -0.43 8.08 3.20
CA GLY A 100 -0.86 7.29 2.05
C GLY A 100 -1.53 5.95 2.37
N ILE A 101 -1.71 5.60 3.66
CA ILE A 101 -2.45 4.39 4.06
C ILE A 101 -3.92 4.47 3.67
N LEU A 102 -4.56 5.62 3.90
CA LEU A 102 -5.92 5.95 3.43
C LEU A 102 -5.89 7.22 2.56
N GLU A 103 -7.03 7.57 1.98
CA GLU A 103 -7.15 8.75 1.09
C GLU A 103 -6.90 10.05 1.85
N PHE A 104 -7.40 10.13 3.08
CA PHE A 104 -7.29 11.29 3.94
C PHE A 104 -6.65 10.91 5.28
N LEU A 105 -5.97 11.87 5.88
CA LEU A 105 -5.43 11.79 7.23
C LEU A 105 -6.10 12.87 8.06
N GLY A 106 -6.64 12.48 9.20
CA GLY A 106 -6.93 13.41 10.28
C GLY A 106 -5.92 13.19 11.39
N LEU A 107 -5.45 14.25 12.04
CA LEU A 107 -4.60 14.08 13.20
C LEU A 107 -5.46 13.68 14.41
N CYS A 108 -4.89 12.91 15.34
CA CYS A 108 -5.55 12.71 16.62
C CYS A 108 -5.62 14.05 17.37
N LEU A 109 -6.60 14.22 18.25
CA LEU A 109 -6.88 15.49 18.92
C LEU A 109 -5.63 16.12 19.56
N ILE A 110 -4.73 15.30 20.12
CA ILE A 110 -3.48 15.78 20.72
C ILE A 110 -2.55 16.42 19.68
N HIS A 111 -2.48 15.87 18.47
CA HIS A 111 -1.64 16.41 17.41
C HIS A 111 -2.31 17.58 16.70
N GLU A 112 -3.62 17.58 16.51
CA GLU A 112 -4.36 18.78 16.08
C GLU A 112 -4.08 19.96 17.01
N GLU A 113 -4.21 19.76 18.33
CA GLU A 113 -3.99 20.80 19.34
C GLU A 113 -2.57 21.42 19.28
N ARG A 114 -1.55 20.60 19.01
CA ARG A 114 -0.17 21.08 18.88
C ARG A 114 0.01 22.02 17.69
N HIS A 115 -0.71 21.81 16.59
CA HIS A 115 -0.69 22.69 15.41
C HIS A 115 -1.45 24.01 15.65
N TYR A 116 -2.34 24.08 16.64
CA TYR A 116 -3.05 25.33 17.01
C TYR A 116 -2.28 26.20 18.01
N LYS A 117 -1.27 25.66 18.70
CA LYS A 117 -0.43 26.39 19.65
C LYS A 117 0.82 27.03 19.02
N SER A 118 1.03 26.84 17.72
CA SER A 118 2.16 27.38 16.95
C SER A 118 1.81 28.68 16.23
#